data_AF-A0A1Q7C9A9-F1
#
_entry.id   AF-A0A1Q7C9A9-F1
#
_cell.length_a   1.000
_cell.length_b   1.000
_cell.length_c   1.000
_cell.angle_alpha   90.00
_cell.angle_beta   90.00
_cell.angle_gamma   90.00
#
_symmetry.space_group_name_H-M   'P 1'
#
loop_
_entity.id
_entity.type
_entity.pdbx_description
1 polymer ?
#
loop_
_entity_poly.entity_id
_entity_poly.type
_entity_poly.pdbx_seq_one_letter_code
_entity_poly.pdbx_strand_id
1 'polypeptide(L)' 'MNEQFSVYQFFPDGTYECVRTHVDLTEAIRAAKHYSSSVGAGMGSTLRVIITDNGDNTVFEWKHGEGIVFPPMA' A
#
# COMPACT_ATOMS: atom_id res chain seq x y z
N MET A 1 -19.76 8.85 -9.59
CA MET A 1 -18.75 9.19 -8.56
C MET A 1 -17.42 8.70 -9.08
N ASN A 2 -16.36 9.51 -9.02
CA ASN A 2 -15.03 9.00 -9.34
C ASN A 2 -14.61 8.05 -8.21
N GLU A 3 -14.10 6.87 -8.56
CA GLU A 3 -13.48 5.96 -7.59
C GLU A 3 -12.30 6.68 -6.93
N GLN A 4 -12.20 6.57 -5.61
CA GLN A 4 -11.12 7.17 -4.84
C GLN A 4 -10.42 6.09 -4.04
N PHE A 5 -9.14 6.32 -3.80
CA PHE A 5 -8.24 5.37 -3.20
C PHE A 5 -7.46 6.02 -2.08
N SER A 6 -7.08 5.22 -1.08
CA SER A 6 -6.14 5.61 -0.04
C SER A 6 -4.96 4.65 -0.03
N VAL A 7 -3.78 5.14 0.34
CA VAL A 7 -2.55 4.35 0.37
C VAL A 7 -1.98 4.38 1.77
N TYR A 8 -1.61 3.21 2.28
CA TYR A 8 -1.03 3.07 3.61
C TYR A 8 0.29 2.33 3.56
N GLN A 9 1.23 2.72 4.41
CA GLN A 9 2.46 1.99 4.69
C GLN A 9 2.49 1.52 6.15
N PHE A 10 3.05 0.35 6.41
CA PHE A 10 3.15 -0.25 7.73
C PHE A 10 4.61 -0.50 8.11
N PHE A 11 4.90 -0.37 9.40
CA PHE A 11 6.24 -0.42 9.96
C PHE A 11 6.43 -1.61 10.92
N PRO A 12 7.68 -1.99 11.25
CA PRO A 12 7.99 -3.11 12.15
C PRO A 12 7.41 -3.03 13.56
N ASP A 13 7.14 -1.83 14.05
CA ASP A 13 6.53 -1.60 15.37
C ASP A 13 5.00 -1.76 15.36
N GLY A 14 4.42 -2.13 14.22
CA GLY A 14 2.98 -2.30 14.05
C GLY A 14 2.23 -1.00 13.78
N THR A 15 2.92 0.14 13.75
CA THR A 15 2.32 1.41 13.35
C THR A 15 2.12 1.48 11.84
N TYR A 16 1.26 2.39 11.40
CA TYR A 16 1.01 2.64 9.99
C TYR A 16 0.74 4.12 9.73
N GLU A 17 0.96 4.53 8.48
CA GLU A 17 0.71 5.89 8.02
C GLU A 17 -0.18 5.87 6.77
N CYS A 18 -1.19 6.74 6.74
CA CYS A 18 -1.94 7.05 5.53
C CYS A 18 -1.14 8.07 4.71
N VAL A 19 -0.45 7.60 3.67
CA VAL A 19 0.45 8.43 2.86
C VAL A 19 -0.29 9.16 1.74
N ARG A 20 -1.47 8.68 1.33
CA ARG A 20 -2.38 9.34 0.39
C ARG A 20 -3.82 9.03 0.77
N THR A 21 -4.71 9.99 0.59
CA THR A 21 -6.14 9.83 0.89
C THR A 21 -6.99 10.48 -0.20
N HIS A 22 -8.08 9.82 -0.58
CA HIS A 22 -9.05 10.31 -1.57
C HIS A 22 -8.42 10.68 -2.94
N VAL A 23 -7.46 9.90 -3.41
CA VAL A 23 -6.75 10.13 -4.68
C VAL A 23 -7.29 9.24 -5.80
N ASP A 24 -6.96 9.57 -7.05
CA ASP A 24 -7.25 8.68 -8.17
C ASP A 24 -6.32 7.45 -8.21
N LEU A 25 -6.68 6.46 -9.01
CA LEU A 25 -5.92 5.20 -9.13
C LEU A 25 -4.47 5.43 -9.60
N THR A 26 -4.24 6.40 -10.49
CA THR A 26 -2.90 6.65 -11.05
C THR A 26 -1.97 7.19 -9.97
N GLU A 27 -2.45 8.13 -9.17
CA GLU A 27 -1.70 8.64 -8.02
C GLU A 27 -1.48 7.55 -6.96
N ALA A 28 -2.51 6.75 -6.65
CA ALA A 28 -2.40 5.66 -5.69
C ALA A 28 -1.32 4.65 -6.09
N ILE A 29 -1.28 4.23 -7.36
CA ILE A 29 -0.26 3.30 -7.88
C ILE A 29 1.13 3.93 -7.87
N ARG A 30 1.26 5.23 -8.21
CA ARG A 30 2.55 5.93 -8.13
C ARG A 30 3.08 5.97 -6.69
N ALA A 31 2.21 6.26 -5.73
CA ALA A 31 2.56 6.25 -4.31
C ALA A 31 2.94 4.84 -3.84
N ALA A 32 2.12 3.83 -4.14
CA ALA A 32 2.41 2.45 -3.77
C ALA A 32 3.74 1.97 -4.33
N LYS A 33 4.05 2.28 -5.60
CA LYS A 33 5.35 2.01 -6.21
C LYS A 33 6.49 2.73 -5.49
N HIS A 34 6.33 4.02 -5.20
CA HIS A 34 7.34 4.80 -4.49
C HIS A 34 7.69 4.17 -3.13
N TYR A 35 6.69 3.84 -2.32
CA TYR A 35 6.91 3.29 -0.98
C TYR A 35 7.42 1.84 -1.01
N SER A 36 6.95 1.00 -1.95
CA SER A 36 7.42 -0.38 -2.12
C SER A 36 8.82 -0.51 -2.74
N SER A 37 9.33 0.54 -3.39
CA SER A 37 10.70 0.59 -3.93
C SER A 37 11.59 1.60 -3.20
N SER A 38 11.17 2.09 -2.03
CA SER A 38 11.94 3.05 -1.23
C SER A 38 13.16 2.37 -0.58
N VAL A 39 14.13 3.17 -0.13
CA VAL A 39 15.26 2.65 0.69
C VAL A 39 14.72 1.94 1.93
N GLY A 40 13.65 2.47 2.54
CA GLY A 40 12.99 1.85 3.69
C GLY A 40 12.40 0.48 3.36
N ALA A 41 11.77 0.32 2.20
CA ALA A 41 11.32 -0.98 1.71
C ALA A 41 12.49 -1.94 1.44
N GLY A 42 13.62 -1.45 0.94
CA GLY A 42 14.83 -2.25 0.74
C GLY A 42 15.48 -2.72 2.06
N MET A 43 15.44 -1.88 3.10
CA MET A 43 16.00 -2.18 4.43
C MET A 43 15.03 -2.86 5.39
N GLY A 44 13.77 -3.05 5.00
CA GLY A 44 12.73 -3.65 5.83
C GLY A 44 12.15 -2.72 6.91
N SER A 45 12.39 -1.40 6.82
CA SER A 45 11.69 -0.44 7.68
C SER A 45 10.25 -0.20 7.21
N THR A 46 9.94 -0.44 5.93
CA THR A 46 8.56 -0.51 5.42
C THR A 46 8.23 -1.96 5.13
N LEU A 47 7.31 -2.54 5.91
CA LEU A 47 6.98 -3.97 5.83
C LEU A 47 5.84 -4.27 4.87
N ARG A 48 4.90 -3.33 4.71
CA ARG A 48 3.69 -3.54 3.91
C ARG A 48 3.23 -2.22 3.32
N VAL A 49 2.71 -2.28 2.10
CA VAL A 49 2.06 -1.15 1.43
C VAL A 49 0.74 -1.64 0.87
N ILE A 50 -0.36 -0.96 1.17
CA ILE A 50 -1.69 -1.29 0.63
C ILE A 50 -2.32 -0.10 -0.07
N ILE A 51 -3.21 -0.40 -1.02
CA ILE A 51 -4.18 0.55 -1.54
C ILE A 51 -5.56 0.06 -1.13
N THR A 52 -6.39 0.94 -0.58
CA THR A 52 -7.80 0.67 -0.29
C THR A 52 -8.72 1.48 -1.22
N ASP A 53 -9.88 0.91 -1.55
CA ASP A 53 -10.98 1.64 -2.20
C ASP A 53 -11.86 2.38 -1.16
N ASN A 54 -12.92 3.05 -1.63
CA ASN A 54 -13.88 3.75 -0.76
C ASN A 54 -14.70 2.82 0.17
N GLY A 55 -14.69 1.51 -0.07
CA GLY A 55 -15.33 0.51 0.77
C GLY A 55 -14.37 -0.08 1.82
N ASP A 56 -13.17 0.49 1.96
CA ASP A 56 -12.09 -0.03 2.82
C ASP A 56 -11.61 -1.43 2.40
N ASN A 57 -11.83 -1.82 1.14
CA ASN A 57 -11.33 -3.07 0.61
C ASN A 57 -9.91 -2.87 0.10
N THR A 58 -8.99 -3.78 0.49
CA THR A 58 -7.64 -3.78 -0.06
C THR A 58 -7.65 -4.26 -1.50
N VAL A 59 -7.28 -3.37 -2.43
CA VAL A 59 -7.25 -3.63 -3.88
C VAL A 59 -5.84 -3.85 -4.42
N PHE A 60 -4.82 -3.53 -3.62
CA PHE A 60 -3.42 -3.80 -3.89
C PHE A 60 -2.70 -4.05 -2.57
N GLU A 61 -1.81 -5.03 -2.56
CA GLU A 61 -0.95 -5.30 -1.42
C GLU A 61 0.46 -5.68 -1.86
N TRP A 62 1.43 -5.04 -1.22
CA TRP A 62 2.83 -5.39 -1.32
C TRP A 62 3.39 -5.67 0.08
N LYS A 63 4.28 -6.65 0.20
CA LYS A 63 4.97 -7.02 1.44
C LYS A 63 6.48 -7.12 1.23
N HIS A 64 7.24 -6.68 2.22
CA HIS A 64 8.70 -6.81 2.23
C HIS A 64 9.11 -8.29 2.16
N GLY A 65 10.03 -8.61 1.27
CA GLY A 65 10.51 -9.98 1.05
C GLY A 65 9.59 -10.86 0.17
N GLU A 66 8.33 -10.47 -0.04
CA GLU A 66 7.37 -11.25 -0.86
C GLU A 66 7.05 -10.56 -2.20
N GLY A 67 7.06 -9.22 -2.24
CA GLY A 67 6.62 -8.47 -3.42
C GLY A 67 5.11 -8.20 -3.41
N ILE A 68 4.48 -8.19 -4.59
CA ILE A 68 3.03 -8.04 -4.71
C ILE A 68 2.37 -9.36 -4.32
N VAL A 69 1.40 -9.31 -3.41
CA VAL A 69 0.69 -10.48 -2.91
C VAL A 69 -0.80 -10.40 -3.24
N PHE A 70 -1.42 -11.55 -3.40
CA PHE A 70 -2.86 -11.69 -3.62
C PHE A 70 -3.49 -12.45 -2.45
N PRO A 71 -4.77 -12.22 -2.15
CA PRO A 71 -5.48 -12.98 -1.13
C PRO A 71 -5.34 -14.50 -1.38
N PRO A 72 -5.20 -15.32 -0.33
CA PRO A 72 -5.26 -16.77 -0.49
C PRO A 72 -6.63 -17.15 -1.06
N MET A 73 -6.65 -18.14 -1.96
CA MET A 73 -7.90 -18.72 -2.42
C MET A 73 -8.61 -19.37 -1.21
N ALA A 74 -9.89 -19.04 -1.04
CA ALA A 74 -10.76 -19.61 -0.01
C ALA A 74 -11.15 -21.05 -0.33
#